data_AF-A0A2N5YZR7-F1
#
_entry.id   AF-A0A2N5YZR7-F1
#
_cell.length_a   1.000
_cell.length_b   1.000
_cell.length_c   1.000
_cell.angle_alpha   90.00
_cell.angle_beta   90.00
_cell.angle_gamma   90.00
#
_symmetry.space_group_name_H-M   'P 1'
#
loop_
_entity.id
_entity.type
_entity.pdbx_description
1 polymer ?
#
loop_
_entity_poly.entity_id
_entity_poly.type
_entity_poly.pdbx_seq_one_letter_code
_entity_poly.pdbx_strand_id
1 'polypeptide(L)'
;MMFAFYANSQTIYVTDTESWADVTVYVTNTESWADLVVYVEDTESWANGNKGLWYFTDTESWADKTIYFTDTESWADITIYFTDTESWAGWKDNSKMHLFE
;
A
#
# COMPACT_ATOMS: atom_id res chain seq x y z
N MET A 1 31.20 -6.48 4.74
CA MET A 1 30.28 -5.69 3.90
C MET A 1 28.86 -6.16 4.25
N MET A 2 28.18 -5.51 5.20
CA MET A 2 26.76 -5.81 5.46
C MET A 2 25.95 -5.02 4.43
N PHE A 3 25.38 -5.71 3.45
CA PHE A 3 24.27 -5.16 2.70
C PHE A 3 23.05 -5.22 3.64
N ALA A 4 22.71 -4.08 4.25
CA ALA A 4 21.38 -3.91 4.78
C ALA A 4 20.44 -3.93 3.58
N PHE A 5 19.66 -5.00 3.44
CA PHE A 5 18.45 -4.93 2.62
C PHE A 5 17.57 -3.89 3.31
N TYR A 6 17.52 -2.68 2.75
CA TYR A 6 16.44 -1.75 3.05
C TYR A 6 15.18 -2.43 2.53
N ALA A 7 14.54 -3.22 3.39
CA ALA A 7 13.19 -3.66 3.15
C ALA A 7 12.35 -2.38 3.28
N ASN A 8 11.93 -1.82 2.15
CA ASN A 8 11.02 -0.67 2.16
C ASN A 8 9.81 -1.05 3.00
N SER A 9 9.63 -0.30 4.09
CA SER A 9 8.43 -0.39 4.89
C SER A 9 7.24 0.10 4.05
N GLN A 10 6.03 -0.32 4.37
CA GLN A 10 4.81 0.23 3.77
C GLN A 10 4.02 0.95 4.86
N THR A 11 4.65 1.98 5.44
CA THR A 11 3.96 2.93 6.31
C THR A 11 3.25 3.94 5.44
N ILE A 12 1.92 4.00 5.57
CA ILE A 12 1.03 4.72 4.68
C ILE A 12 0.38 5.88 5.43
N TYR A 13 0.48 7.08 4.87
CA TYR A 13 -0.32 8.22 5.27
C TYR A 13 -1.46 8.42 4.27
N VAL A 14 -2.67 8.69 4.76
CA VAL A 14 -3.82 8.97 3.90
C VAL A 14 -4.04 10.48 3.86
N THR A 15 -4.01 11.05 2.65
CA THR A 15 -4.36 12.46 2.43
C THR A 15 -5.79 12.59 1.92
N ASP A 16 -6.44 13.70 2.26
CA ASP A 16 -7.75 14.09 1.71
C ASP A 16 -7.63 14.85 0.38
N THR A 17 -6.41 15.13 -0.08
CA THR A 17 -6.14 15.92 -1.29
C THR A 17 -5.36 15.10 -2.31
N GLU A 18 -6.01 14.73 -3.41
CA GLU A 18 -5.44 13.90 -4.50
C GLU A 18 -4.09 14.42 -5.01
N SER A 19 -3.96 15.73 -5.21
CA SER A 19 -2.71 16.32 -5.74
C SER A 19 -1.53 16.30 -4.77
N TRP A 20 -1.75 15.88 -3.52
CA TRP A 20 -0.69 15.68 -2.52
C TRP A 20 -0.30 14.21 -2.37
N ALA A 21 -1.00 13.29 -3.04
CA ALA A 21 -0.68 11.87 -2.98
C ALA A 21 0.43 11.49 -3.95
N ASP A 22 1.25 10.53 -3.52
CA ASP A 22 2.20 9.83 -4.38
C ASP A 22 1.49 8.79 -5.25
N VAL A 23 0.43 8.18 -4.72
CA VAL A 23 -0.34 7.11 -5.37
C VAL A 23 -1.84 7.28 -5.09
N THR A 24 -2.65 7.22 -6.15
CA THR A 24 -4.11 7.17 -6.05
C THR A 24 -4.59 5.72 -6.02
N VAL A 25 -5.36 5.36 -5.00
CA VAL A 25 -5.75 3.99 -4.68
C VAL A 25 -7.26 3.84 -4.79
N TYR A 26 -7.72 2.83 -5.53
CA TYR A 26 -9.12 2.40 -5.52
C TYR A 26 -9.27 1.11 -4.70
N VAL A 27 -10.28 1.03 -3.85
CA VAL A 27 -10.56 -0.15 -3.03
C VAL A 27 -11.67 -0.97 -3.70
N THR A 28 -11.34 -2.19 -4.14
CA THR A 28 -12.32 -3.13 -4.69
C THR A 28 -12.89 -4.04 -3.60
N ASN A 29 -14.13 -4.49 -3.80
CA ASN A 29 -14.76 -5.53 -2.97
C ASN A 29 -14.49 -6.96 -3.50
N THR A 30 -13.82 -7.09 -4.63
CA THR A 30 -13.55 -8.37 -5.29
C THR A 30 -12.04 -8.60 -5.36
N GLU A 31 -11.54 -9.54 -4.56
CA GLU A 31 -10.10 -9.84 -4.45
C GLU A 31 -9.43 -10.13 -5.80
N SER A 32 -10.11 -10.83 -6.71
CA SER A 32 -9.56 -11.20 -8.03
C SER A 32 -9.39 -10.02 -9.00
N TRP A 33 -9.95 -8.85 -8.68
CA TRP A 33 -9.77 -7.61 -9.47
C TRP A 33 -8.65 -6.73 -8.92
N ALA A 34 -8.09 -7.06 -7.77
CA ALA A 34 -7.03 -6.27 -7.16
C ALA A 34 -5.67 -6.52 -7.84
N ASP A 35 -4.88 -5.46 -7.94
CA ASP A 35 -3.46 -5.51 -8.27
C ASP A 35 -2.63 -5.90 -7.04
N LEU A 36 -3.10 -5.55 -5.85
CA LEU A 36 -2.47 -5.81 -4.55
C LEU A 36 -3.52 -6.20 -3.50
N VAL A 37 -3.28 -7.31 -2.80
CA VAL A 37 -4.03 -7.65 -1.59
C VAL A 37 -3.29 -7.08 -0.39
N VAL A 38 -4.00 -6.29 0.40
CA VAL A 38 -3.45 -5.54 1.53
C VAL A 38 -3.96 -6.13 2.83
N TYR A 39 -3.05 -6.50 3.71
CA TYR A 39 -3.33 -6.74 5.13
C TYR A 39 -2.85 -5.53 5.92
N VAL A 40 -3.66 -5.07 6.88
CA VAL A 40 -3.33 -3.93 7.73
C VAL A 40 -2.67 -4.43 9.00
N GLU A 41 -1.42 -4.03 9.20
CA GLU A 41 -0.65 -4.31 10.40
C GLU A 41 -0.96 -3.31 11.51
N ASP A 42 -0.93 -3.78 12.75
CA ASP A 42 -1.06 -2.93 13.94
C ASP A 42 0.29 -2.34 14.39
N THR A 43 1.40 -2.84 13.84
CA THR A 43 2.76 -2.47 14.25
C THR A 43 3.61 -2.13 13.04
N GLU A 44 4.13 -0.89 13.00
CA GLU A 44 4.98 -0.35 11.92
C GLU A 44 6.09 -1.33 11.46
N SER A 45 6.85 -1.91 12.41
CA SER A 45 7.95 -2.82 12.08
C SER A 45 7.55 -4.11 11.35
N TRP A 46 6.26 -4.46 11.32
CA TRP A 46 5.72 -5.62 10.62
C TRP A 46 5.32 -5.30 9.17
N ALA A 47 5.06 -4.03 8.86
CA ALA A 47 4.76 -3.54 7.51
C ALA A 47 6.04 -3.42 6.66
N ASN A 48 6.71 -4.55 6.37
CA ASN A 48 8.01 -4.55 5.69
C ASN A 48 8.04 -5.28 4.34
N GLY A 49 8.93 -4.81 3.46
CA GLY A 49 9.37 -5.54 2.28
C GLY A 49 8.48 -5.40 1.05
N ASN A 50 7.62 -4.39 0.99
CA ASN A 50 6.70 -4.15 -0.13
C ASN A 50 5.88 -5.42 -0.52
N LYS A 51 5.20 -6.02 0.47
CA LYS A 51 4.46 -7.29 0.33
C LYS A 51 2.95 -7.17 0.48
N GLY A 52 2.41 -5.95 0.53
CA GLY A 52 1.01 -5.70 0.86
C GLY A 52 0.72 -5.74 2.36
N LEU A 53 1.75 -5.54 3.19
CA LEU A 53 1.60 -5.39 4.64
C LEU A 53 1.66 -3.91 4.96
N TRP A 54 0.50 -3.26 5.13
CA TRP A 54 0.43 -1.81 5.32
C TRP A 54 0.26 -1.46 6.78
N TYR A 55 0.96 -0.43 7.24
CA TYR A 55 0.71 0.20 8.54
C TYR A 55 0.26 1.64 8.29
N PHE A 56 -0.88 2.05 8.84
CA PHE A 56 -1.37 3.41 8.68
C PHE A 56 -0.83 4.32 9.79
N THR A 57 -0.32 5.49 9.40
CA THR A 57 0.14 6.53 10.32
C THR A 57 -0.68 7.80 10.16
N ASP A 58 -0.85 8.54 11.26
CA ASP A 58 -1.46 9.88 11.25
C ASP A 58 -0.45 11.00 10.96
N THR A 59 0.84 10.65 10.79
CA THR A 59 1.92 11.63 10.58
C THR A 59 2.57 11.41 9.21
N GLU A 60 2.31 12.32 8.27
CA GLU A 60 2.82 12.29 6.88
C GLU A 60 4.34 12.11 6.81
N SER A 61 5.10 12.83 7.66
CA SER A 61 6.57 12.77 7.64
C SER A 61 7.17 11.45 8.11
N TRP A 62 6.35 10.53 8.64
CA TRP A 62 6.75 9.17 9.01
C TRP A 62 6.35 8.13 7.96
N ALA A 63 5.56 8.52 6.95
CA ALA A 63 5.12 7.60 5.93
C ALA A 63 6.16 7.40 4.83
N ASP A 64 6.20 6.18 4.31
CA ASP A 64 6.97 5.84 3.11
C ASP A 64 6.23 6.29 1.84
N LYS A 65 4.89 6.27 1.89
CA LYS A 65 3.99 6.74 0.82
C LYS A 65 2.80 7.50 1.38
N THR A 66 2.44 8.58 0.70
CA THR A 66 1.15 9.25 0.88
C THR A 66 0.18 8.78 -0.19
N ILE A 67 -0.99 8.29 0.22
CA ILE A 67 -2.02 7.81 -0.70
C ILE A 67 -3.29 8.64 -0.61
N TYR A 68 -4.02 8.70 -1.72
CA TYR A 68 -5.38 9.21 -1.78
C TYR A 68 -6.33 8.09 -2.19
N PHE A 69 -7.42 7.90 -1.46
CA PHE A 69 -8.47 6.95 -1.85
C PHE A 69 -9.46 7.61 -2.80
N THR A 70 -9.65 7.02 -3.98
CA THR A 70 -10.66 7.44 -4.95
C THR A 70 -11.83 6.48 -4.98
N ASP A 71 -13.02 7.01 -5.24
CA ASP A 71 -14.24 6.20 -5.50
C ASP A 71 -14.34 5.73 -6.96
N THR A 72 -13.44 6.19 -7.83
CA THR A 72 -13.48 5.91 -9.28
C THR A 72 -12.26 5.10 -9.72
N GLU A 73 -12.45 3.83 -10.06
CA GLU A 73 -11.39 2.90 -10.47
C GLU A 73 -10.52 3.44 -11.61
N SER A 74 -11.12 4.06 -12.64
CA SER A 74 -10.37 4.57 -13.79
C SER A 74 -9.46 5.76 -13.48
N TRP A 75 -9.56 6.34 -12.28
CA TRP A 75 -8.67 7.43 -11.82
C TRP A 75 -7.55 6.92 -10.92
N ALA A 76 -7.60 5.66 -10.50
CA ALA A 76 -6.57 5.08 -9.65
C ALA A 76 -5.35 4.61 -10.44
N ASP A 77 -4.18 4.74 -9.82
CA ASP A 77 -2.95 4.12 -10.29
C ASP A 77 -2.97 2.61 -9.99
N ILE A 78 -3.58 2.24 -8.85
CA ILE A 78 -3.64 0.87 -8.35
C ILE A 78 -5.01 0.55 -7.73
N THR A 79 -5.49 -0.67 -7.97
CA THR A 79 -6.66 -1.23 -7.31
C THR A 79 -6.21 -2.20 -6.20
N ILE A 80 -6.68 -1.99 -4.97
CA ILE A 80 -6.37 -2.86 -3.83
C ILE A 80 -7.59 -3.59 -3.28
N TYR A 81 -7.36 -4.70 -2.60
CA TYR A 81 -8.36 -5.40 -1.79
C TYR A 81 -7.84 -5.59 -0.38
N PHE A 82 -8.61 -5.18 0.63
CA PHE A 82 -8.26 -5.42 2.03
C PHE A 82 -8.64 -6.83 2.46
N THR A 83 -7.73 -7.53 3.11
CA THR A 83 -7.94 -8.86 3.70
C THR A 83 -7.73 -8.84 5.20
N ASP A 84 -8.48 -9.68 5.92
CA ASP A 84 -8.27 -9.95 7.35
C ASP A 84 -7.24 -11.07 7.59
N THR A 85 -6.69 -11.67 6.53
CA THR A 85 -5.74 -12.78 6.61
C THR A 85 -4.39 -12.38 6.04
N GLU A 86 -3.40 -12.19 6.91
CA GLU A 86 -2.02 -11.77 6.56
C GLU A 86 -1.40 -12.63 5.46
N SER A 87 -1.55 -13.96 5.53
CA SER A 87 -1.00 -14.88 4.54
C SER A 87 -1.58 -14.74 3.11
N TRP A 88 -2.63 -13.96 2.94
CA TRP A 88 -3.22 -13.64 1.62
C TRP A 88 -2.71 -12.32 1.05
N ALA A 89 -2.02 -11.50 1.86
CA ALA A 89 -1.40 -10.27 1.40
C ALA A 89 -0.34 -10.56 0.33
N GLY A 90 -0.28 -9.69 -0.68
CA GLY A 90 0.67 -9.85 -1.76
C GLY A 90 0.26 -9.19 -3.06
N TRP A 91 1.27 -8.92 -3.88
CA TRP A 91 1.11 -8.42 -5.23
C TRP A 91 0.51 -9.49 -6.15
N LYS A 92 -0.54 -9.10 -6.87
CA LYS A 92 -1.11 -9.85 -7.98
C LYS A 92 -0.56 -9.36 -9.32
N ASP A 93 -0.34 -8.05 -9.43
CA ASP A 93 0.34 -7.42 -10.55
C ASP A 93 1.70 -6.85 -10.12
N ASN A 94 2.76 -7.63 -10.35
CA ASN A 94 4.13 -7.21 -10.03
C ASN A 94 4.61 -6.02 -10.88
N SER A 95 3.96 -5.71 -12.01
CA SER A 95 4.35 -4.56 -12.83
C SER A 95 4.10 -3.22 -12.12
N LYS A 96 3.21 -3.21 -11.12
CA LYS A 96 2.86 -2.02 -10.31
C LYS A 96 3.61 -1.90 -8.99
N MET A 97 4.48 -2.86 -8.64
CA MET A 97 5.24 -2.85 -7.38
C MET A 97 6.06 -1.58 -7.15
N HIS A 98 6.57 -1.00 -8.24
CA HIS A 98 7.36 0.23 -8.24
C HIS A 98 6.62 1.45 -7.68
N LEU A 99 5.29 1.42 -7.58
CA LEU A 99 4.49 2.47 -6.94
C LEU A 99 4.77 2.56 -5.43
N PHE A 100 5.28 1.49 -4.80
CA PHE A 100 5.58 1.38 -3.37
C PHE A 100 7.06 1.03 -3.10
N GLU A 101 7.97 1.40 -4.02
CA GLU A 101 9.43 1.31 -3.83
C GLU A 101 10.06 2.55 -3.21
#